data_AF-A0A3N4RLS7-F1
#
_entry.id   AF-A0A3N4RLS7-F1
#
_cell.length_a   1.000
_cell.length_b   1.000
_cell.length_c   1.000
_cell.angle_alpha   90.00
_cell.angle_beta   90.00
_cell.angle_gamma   90.00
#
_symmetry.space_group_name_H-M   'P 1'
#
loop_
_entity.id
_entity.type
_entity.pdbx_description
1 polymer ?
#
loop_
_entity_poly.entity_id
_entity_poly.type
_entity_poly.pdbx_seq_one_letter_code
_entity_poly.pdbx_strand_id
1 'polypeptide(L)'
;MAAAAAAYEAAGCAVEVVQQVPTSTRMNVTGPETGTQNKVEPVAEFLHHPPVESGFGPVLHRDDVAAGKTGALFSRAEVRDAIDVHGLLKAGYSREHLLELAARNDAGFDHAVFADALRRVERCSDKQFAVYGIEPPAAAAIRAEFADWRGHLDQEQAPTPRARSS
;
A
#
# COMPACT_ATOMS: atom_id res chain seq x y z
N MET A 1 -9.54 -15.13 14.38
CA MET A 1 -8.12 -15.41 14.08
C MET A 1 -7.74 -16.87 14.32
N ALA A 2 -8.06 -17.46 15.48
CA ALA A 2 -7.84 -18.90 15.74
C ALA A 2 -8.42 -19.85 14.66
N ALA A 3 -9.52 -19.46 14.02
CA ALA A 3 -10.14 -20.23 12.93
C ALA A 3 -9.24 -20.42 11.69
N ALA A 4 -8.33 -19.48 11.39
CA ALA A 4 -7.47 -19.58 10.22
C ALA A 4 -6.39 -20.66 10.38
N ALA A 5 -5.76 -20.73 11.57
CA ALA A 5 -4.79 -21.78 11.89
C ALA A 5 -5.45 -23.16 11.83
N ALA A 6 -6.61 -23.32 12.49
CA ALA A 6 -7.37 -24.56 12.49
C ALA A 6 -7.79 -25.01 11.08
N ALA A 7 -8.12 -24.07 10.18
CA ALA A 7 -8.46 -24.40 8.80
C ALA A 7 -7.26 -24.97 8.02
N TYR A 8 -6.05 -24.41 8.21
CA TYR A 8 -4.84 -24.94 7.60
C TYR A 8 -4.45 -26.31 8.17
N GLU A 9 -4.55 -26.50 9.49
CA GLU A 9 -4.30 -27.79 10.15
C GLU A 9 -5.28 -28.86 9.66
N ALA A 10 -6.57 -28.53 9.53
CA ALA A 10 -7.59 -29.42 8.98
C ALA A 10 -7.33 -29.78 7.50
N ALA A 11 -6.66 -28.91 6.75
CA ALA A 11 -6.19 -29.17 5.39
C ALA A 11 -4.87 -29.98 5.33
N GLY A 12 -4.34 -30.41 6.49
CA GLY A 12 -3.12 -31.21 6.58
C GLY A 12 -1.82 -30.39 6.55
N CYS A 13 -1.89 -29.06 6.65
CA CYS A 13 -0.70 -28.22 6.75
C CYS A 13 -0.14 -28.21 8.17
N ALA A 14 1.19 -28.12 8.30
CA ALA A 14 1.80 -27.77 9.58
C ALA A 14 1.76 -26.23 9.75
N VAL A 15 1.31 -25.76 10.92
CA VAL A 15 1.16 -24.33 11.22
C VAL A 15 2.00 -23.96 12.43
N GLU A 16 2.84 -22.95 12.28
CA GLU A 16 3.56 -22.30 13.36
C GLU A 16 3.03 -20.86 13.51
N VAL A 17 2.42 -20.54 14.66
CA VAL A 17 1.97 -19.18 14.95
C VAL A 17 3.16 -18.36 15.46
N VAL A 18 3.61 -17.40 14.66
CA VAL A 18 4.75 -16.52 14.95
C VAL A 18 4.34 -15.34 15.81
N GLN A 19 3.15 -14.78 15.57
CA GLN A 19 2.63 -13.63 16.30
C GLN A 19 1.11 -13.66 16.31
N GLN A 20 0.50 -13.27 17.43
CA GLN A 20 -0.93 -13.08 17.52
C GLN A 20 -1.25 -11.81 18.33
N VAL A 21 -1.96 -10.89 17.70
CA VAL A 21 -2.53 -9.67 18.31
C VAL A 21 -4.01 -9.59 17.92
N PRO A 22 -4.83 -8.70 18.52
CA PRO A 22 -6.27 -8.68 18.27
C PRO A 22 -6.67 -8.52 16.80
N THR A 23 -5.89 -7.74 16.03
CA THR A 23 -6.19 -7.40 14.64
C THR A 23 -5.35 -8.16 13.61
N SER A 24 -4.34 -8.94 14.03
CA SER A 24 -3.52 -9.69 13.07
C SER A 24 -2.93 -10.95 13.70
N THR A 25 -2.66 -11.94 12.86
CA THR A 25 -1.96 -13.15 13.26
C THR A 25 -1.00 -13.49 12.16
N ARG A 26 0.27 -13.68 12.50
CA ARG A 26 1.28 -14.12 11.55
C ARG A 26 1.60 -15.57 11.80
N MET A 27 1.54 -16.37 10.75
CA MET A 27 1.79 -17.80 10.79
C MET A 27 2.77 -18.18 9.69
N ASN A 28 3.57 -19.19 9.95
CA ASN A 28 4.27 -19.94 8.92
C ASN A 28 3.47 -21.22 8.67
N VAL A 29 3.04 -21.43 7.43
CA VAL A 29 2.24 -22.58 7.00
C VAL A 29 3.05 -23.41 6.03
N THR A 30 3.26 -24.68 6.37
CA THR A 30 4.01 -25.62 5.55
C THR A 30 3.06 -26.63 4.92
N GLY A 31 3.03 -26.66 3.59
CA GLY A 31 2.18 -27.58 2.84
C GLY A 31 2.65 -29.03 2.95
N PRO A 32 1.72 -30.01 3.00
CA PRO A 32 2.06 -31.41 3.24
C PRO A 32 2.83 -32.08 2.09
N GLU A 33 2.61 -31.64 0.85
CA GLU A 33 3.18 -32.30 -0.34
C GLU A 33 4.57 -31.78 -0.70
N THR A 34 4.77 -30.46 -0.65
CA THR A 34 6.02 -29.84 -1.10
C THR A 34 6.97 -29.52 0.05
N GLY A 35 6.50 -29.55 1.30
CA GLY A 35 7.25 -29.05 2.47
C GLY A 35 7.59 -27.56 2.39
N THR A 36 7.00 -26.82 1.44
CA THR A 36 7.27 -25.38 1.27
C THR A 36 6.59 -24.60 2.37
N GLN A 37 7.36 -23.80 3.10
CA GLN A 37 6.86 -22.90 4.13
C GLN A 37 6.49 -21.55 3.53
N ASN A 38 5.27 -21.09 3.78
CA ASN A 38 4.78 -19.79 3.36
C ASN A 38 4.32 -18.98 4.57
N LYS A 39 4.62 -17.68 4.55
CA LYS A 39 4.08 -16.77 5.56
C LYS A 39 2.64 -16.42 5.21
N VAL A 40 1.73 -16.62 6.15
CA VAL A 40 0.32 -16.24 6.05
C VAL A 40 -0.01 -15.29 7.18
N GLU A 41 -0.66 -14.17 6.84
CA GLU A 41 -0.99 -13.13 7.81
C GLU A 41 -2.43 -12.66 7.63
N PRO A 42 -3.42 -13.31 8.27
CA PRO A 42 -4.75 -12.74 8.33
C PRO A 42 -4.71 -11.44 9.12
N VAL A 43 -5.41 -10.43 8.62
CA VAL A 43 -5.52 -9.10 9.22
C VAL A 43 -6.99 -8.70 9.22
N ALA A 44 -7.47 -8.21 10.36
CA ALA A 44 -8.76 -7.56 10.47
C ALA A 44 -8.61 -6.12 9.99
N GLU A 45 -9.19 -5.84 8.83
CA GLU A 45 -9.15 -4.53 8.16
C GLU A 45 -10.59 -4.08 7.89
N PHE A 46 -10.84 -2.77 7.98
CA PHE A 46 -12.11 -2.22 7.54
C PHE A 46 -12.08 -2.04 6.01
N LEU A 47 -13.03 -2.67 5.31
CA LEU A 47 -13.14 -2.61 3.86
C LEU A 47 -14.43 -1.86 3.48
N HIS A 48 -14.35 -1.04 2.43
CA HIS A 48 -15.51 -0.27 1.97
C HIS A 48 -16.35 -1.01 0.93
N HIS A 49 -15.81 -2.09 0.35
CA HIS A 49 -16.47 -2.86 -0.69
C HIS A 49 -16.53 -4.36 -0.35
N PRO A 50 -17.53 -5.09 -0.88
CA PRO A 50 -17.52 -6.54 -0.79
C PRO A 50 -16.31 -7.13 -1.54
N PRO A 51 -15.81 -8.31 -1.12
CA PRO A 51 -14.82 -9.05 -1.89
C PRO A 51 -15.28 -9.32 -3.33
N VAL A 52 -14.32 -9.34 -4.25
CA VAL A 52 -14.53 -9.66 -5.66
C VAL A 52 -14.14 -11.12 -5.89
N GLU A 53 -15.01 -11.90 -6.51
CA GLU A 53 -14.71 -13.30 -6.85
C GLU A 53 -13.63 -13.40 -7.93
N SER A 54 -12.72 -14.36 -7.76
CA SER A 54 -11.65 -14.65 -8.73
C SER A 54 -11.39 -16.16 -8.84
N GLY A 55 -10.56 -16.57 -9.81
CA GLY A 55 -10.14 -17.97 -9.95
C GLY A 55 -9.36 -18.53 -8.75
N PHE A 56 -8.93 -17.68 -7.83
CA PHE A 56 -8.25 -18.05 -6.58
C PHE A 56 -9.14 -17.91 -5.35
N GLY A 57 -10.44 -17.61 -5.54
CA GLY A 57 -11.39 -17.27 -4.49
C GLY A 57 -11.59 -15.76 -4.31
N PRO A 58 -12.26 -15.34 -3.23
CA PRO A 58 -12.55 -13.93 -2.97
C PRO A 58 -11.27 -13.11 -2.75
N VAL A 59 -11.15 -11.99 -3.47
CA VAL A 59 -10.05 -11.03 -3.34
C VAL A 59 -10.57 -9.64 -3.00
N LEU A 60 -9.67 -8.75 -2.56
CA LEU A 60 -10.03 -7.38 -2.25
C LEU A 60 -10.53 -6.63 -3.48
N HIS A 61 -11.51 -5.75 -3.27
CA HIS A 61 -11.89 -4.78 -4.29
C HIS A 61 -10.72 -3.85 -4.60
N ARG A 62 -10.59 -3.44 -5.87
CA ARG A 62 -9.44 -2.65 -6.33
C ARG A 62 -9.28 -1.33 -5.57
N ASP A 63 -10.39 -0.69 -5.20
CA ASP A 63 -10.37 0.57 -4.45
C ASP A 63 -9.92 0.39 -3.00
N ASP A 64 -10.25 -0.73 -2.37
CA ASP A 64 -9.75 -1.03 -1.02
C ASP A 64 -8.24 -1.34 -1.06
N VAL A 65 -7.77 -2.01 -2.13
CA VAL A 65 -6.32 -2.18 -2.38
C VAL A 65 -5.67 -0.81 -2.58
N ALA A 66 -6.26 0.05 -3.40
CA ALA A 66 -5.71 1.37 -3.70
C ALA A 66 -5.63 2.28 -2.47
N ALA A 67 -6.66 2.26 -1.62
CA ALA A 67 -6.67 2.95 -0.34
C ALA A 67 -5.55 2.44 0.58
N GLY A 68 -5.45 1.12 0.76
CA GLY A 68 -4.43 0.51 1.62
C GLY A 68 -3.00 0.77 1.15
N LYS A 69 -2.74 0.72 -0.16
CA LYS A 69 -1.41 1.01 -0.73
C LYS A 69 -1.04 2.49 -0.60
N THR A 70 -1.98 3.39 -0.85
CA THR A 70 -1.75 4.84 -0.68
C THR A 70 -1.55 5.19 0.80
N GLY A 71 -2.31 4.59 1.72
CA GLY A 71 -2.11 4.74 3.16
C GLY A 71 -0.78 4.18 3.66
N ALA A 72 -0.30 3.07 3.10
CA ALA A 72 1.03 2.54 3.39
C ALA A 72 2.13 3.50 2.91
N LEU A 73 2.00 4.06 1.71
CA LEU A 73 2.92 5.07 1.19
C LEU A 73 2.95 6.31 2.07
N PHE A 74 1.78 6.82 2.49
CA PHE A 74 1.63 7.93 3.42
C PHE A 74 2.38 7.69 4.74
N SER A 75 2.14 6.54 5.37
CA SER A 75 2.64 6.26 6.71
C SER A 75 4.12 5.85 6.76
N ARG A 76 4.61 5.14 5.74
CA ARG A 76 5.96 4.51 5.77
C ARG A 76 6.92 5.12 4.78
N ALA A 77 6.42 5.53 3.61
CA ALA A 77 7.20 5.98 2.47
C ALA A 77 8.29 4.99 2.02
N GLU A 78 7.98 3.69 1.98
CA GLU A 78 8.91 2.67 1.52
C GLU A 78 8.85 2.49 0.00
N VAL A 79 9.95 2.01 -0.59
CA VAL A 79 10.08 1.82 -2.05
C VAL A 79 9.01 0.90 -2.62
N ARG A 80 8.62 -0.16 -1.92
CA ARG A 80 7.54 -1.05 -2.38
C ARG A 80 6.19 -0.35 -2.46
N ASP A 81 5.90 0.55 -1.51
CA ASP A 81 4.62 1.25 -1.45
C ASP A 81 4.57 2.28 -2.60
N ALA A 82 5.71 2.90 -2.90
CA ALA A 82 5.91 3.74 -4.07
C ALA A 82 5.72 2.97 -5.40
N ILE A 83 6.28 1.77 -5.52
CA ILE A 83 6.09 0.90 -6.70
C ILE A 83 4.62 0.54 -6.87
N ASP A 84 3.94 0.14 -5.78
CA ASP A 84 2.52 -0.23 -5.80
C ASP A 84 1.63 0.94 -6.24
N VAL A 85 1.83 2.12 -5.66
CA VAL A 85 1.07 3.34 -6.01
C VAL A 85 1.36 3.79 -7.44
N HIS A 86 2.61 3.74 -7.89
CA HIS A 86 2.93 4.02 -9.29
C HIS A 86 2.27 3.01 -10.25
N GLY A 87 2.15 1.75 -9.84
CA GLY A 87 1.39 0.72 -10.55
C GLY A 87 -0.10 1.06 -10.67
N LEU A 88 -0.71 1.60 -9.61
CA LEU A 88 -2.11 2.05 -9.62
C LEU A 88 -2.33 3.23 -10.57
N LEU A 89 -1.42 4.21 -10.57
CA LEU A 89 -1.45 5.32 -11.53
C LEU A 89 -1.41 4.80 -12.98
N LYS A 90 -0.50 3.86 -13.26
CA LYS A 90 -0.42 3.19 -14.58
C LYS A 90 -1.67 2.38 -14.94
N ALA A 91 -2.37 1.85 -13.93
CA ALA A 91 -3.62 1.13 -14.11
C ALA A 91 -4.85 2.06 -14.29
N GLY A 92 -4.64 3.39 -14.33
CA GLY A 92 -5.67 4.38 -14.64
C GLY A 92 -6.27 5.10 -13.43
N TYR A 93 -5.76 4.88 -12.21
CA TYR A 93 -6.17 5.69 -11.07
C TYR A 93 -5.64 7.12 -11.21
N SER A 94 -6.48 8.12 -10.91
CA SER A 94 -6.03 9.50 -10.79
C SER A 94 -5.43 9.74 -9.40
N ARG A 95 -4.57 10.75 -9.30
CA ARG A 95 -3.94 11.17 -8.04
C ARG A 95 -5.00 11.58 -7.01
N GLU A 96 -5.98 12.37 -7.45
CA GLU A 96 -7.09 12.87 -6.63
C GLU A 96 -7.90 11.69 -6.07
N HIS A 97 -8.21 10.70 -6.92
CA HIS A 97 -8.97 9.54 -6.48
C HIS A 97 -8.19 8.70 -5.45
N LEU A 98 -6.87 8.56 -5.59
CA LEU A 98 -6.04 7.88 -4.60
C LEU A 98 -6.03 8.61 -3.25
N LEU A 99 -5.97 9.94 -3.25
CA LEU A 99 -6.06 10.76 -2.02
C LEU A 99 -7.43 10.60 -1.37
N GLU A 100 -8.51 10.66 -2.14
CA GLU A 100 -9.87 10.46 -1.64
C GLU A 100 -10.04 9.08 -0.99
N LEU A 101 -9.56 8.02 -1.65
CA LEU A 101 -9.64 6.66 -1.12
C LEU A 101 -8.83 6.51 0.17
N ALA A 102 -7.62 7.07 0.24
CA ALA A 102 -6.80 7.02 1.45
C ALA A 102 -7.44 7.80 2.62
N ALA A 103 -7.97 9.00 2.34
CA ALA A 103 -8.62 9.83 3.35
C ALA A 103 -9.94 9.23 3.88
N ARG A 104 -10.62 8.40 3.08
CA ARG A 104 -11.80 7.65 3.55
C ARG A 104 -11.43 6.58 4.58
N ASN A 105 -10.25 5.96 4.45
CA ASN A 105 -9.78 4.92 5.36
C ASN A 105 -9.12 5.48 6.63
N ASP A 106 -8.48 6.64 6.53
CA ASP A 106 -7.76 7.26 7.64
C ASP A 106 -8.13 8.74 7.77
N ALA A 107 -8.88 9.08 8.83
CA ALA A 107 -9.25 10.46 9.14
C ALA A 107 -8.04 11.36 9.49
N GLY A 108 -6.87 10.76 9.76
CA GLY A 108 -5.60 11.46 9.95
C GLY A 108 -4.80 11.68 8.65
N PHE A 109 -5.32 11.25 7.50
CA PHE A 109 -4.67 11.48 6.22
C PHE A 109 -4.61 12.97 5.89
N ASP A 110 -3.39 13.48 5.68
CA ASP A 110 -3.13 14.90 5.44
C ASP A 110 -2.27 15.08 4.19
N HIS A 111 -2.66 16.01 3.31
CA HIS A 111 -1.99 16.22 2.03
C HIS A 111 -0.56 16.77 2.19
N ALA A 112 -0.28 17.57 3.22
CA ALA A 112 1.06 18.10 3.48
C ALA A 112 1.98 16.98 3.98
N VAL A 113 1.50 16.14 4.88
CA VAL A 113 2.23 14.96 5.36
C VAL A 113 2.43 13.95 4.21
N PHE A 114 1.45 13.79 3.33
CA PHE A 114 1.62 12.95 2.14
C PHE A 114 2.67 13.52 1.18
N ALA A 115 2.70 14.84 0.95
CA ALA A 115 3.74 15.50 0.18
C ALA A 115 5.15 15.25 0.77
N ASP A 116 5.29 15.22 2.09
CA ASP A 116 6.54 14.84 2.76
C ASP A 116 6.92 13.36 2.50
N ALA A 117 5.95 12.45 2.49
CA ALA A 117 6.16 11.06 2.14
C ALA A 117 6.65 10.90 0.70
N LEU A 118 6.05 11.61 -0.27
CA LEU A 118 6.52 11.64 -1.66
C LEU A 118 7.96 12.15 -1.75
N ARG A 119 8.31 13.21 -0.98
CA ARG A 119 9.68 13.74 -0.91
C ARG A 119 10.68 12.71 -0.40
N ARG A 120 10.26 11.79 0.49
CA ARG A 120 11.12 10.69 0.97
C ARG A 120 11.41 9.68 -0.13
N VAL A 121 10.40 9.34 -0.95
CA VAL A 121 10.56 8.43 -2.09
C VAL A 121 11.52 9.00 -3.14
N GLU A 122 11.47 10.32 -3.39
CA GLU A 122 12.41 11.00 -4.30
C GLU A 122 13.89 10.77 -3.92
N ARG A 123 14.17 10.53 -2.62
CA ARG A 123 15.53 10.29 -2.11
C ARG A 123 15.93 8.83 -2.10
N CYS A 124 15.05 7.91 -2.47
CA CYS A 124 15.35 6.49 -2.53
C CYS A 124 16.34 6.18 -3.66
N SER A 125 17.41 5.47 -3.30
CA SER A 125 18.49 5.09 -4.22
C SER A 125 18.07 3.97 -5.18
N ASP A 126 18.74 3.89 -6.33
CA ASP A 126 18.51 2.80 -7.29
C ASP A 126 18.75 1.41 -6.68
N LYS A 127 19.67 1.30 -5.70
CA LYS A 127 19.89 0.04 -4.96
C LYS A 127 18.64 -0.41 -4.19
N GLN A 128 17.87 0.52 -3.64
CA GLN A 128 16.63 0.17 -2.92
C GLN A 128 15.53 -0.29 -3.90
N PHE A 129 15.49 0.28 -5.10
CA PHE A 129 14.58 -0.16 -6.18
C PHE A 129 15.00 -1.51 -6.78
N ALA A 130 16.30 -1.74 -6.93
CA ALA A 130 16.85 -2.99 -7.49
C ALA A 130 16.50 -4.23 -6.65
N VAL A 131 16.27 -4.09 -5.34
CA VAL A 131 15.76 -5.19 -4.47
C VAL A 131 14.43 -5.76 -4.99
N TYR A 132 13.64 -4.93 -5.70
CA TYR A 132 12.36 -5.31 -6.29
C TYR A 132 12.47 -5.57 -7.81
N GLY A 133 13.68 -5.68 -8.36
CA GLY A 133 13.90 -5.89 -9.79
C GLY A 133 13.58 -4.66 -10.66
N ILE A 134 13.52 -3.47 -10.06
CA ILE A 134 13.27 -2.22 -10.79
C ILE A 134 14.59 -1.61 -11.25
N GLU A 135 14.77 -1.56 -12.56
CA GLU A 135 15.97 -0.99 -13.19
C GLU A 135 16.06 0.54 -13.04
N PRO A 136 17.27 1.14 -13.07
CA PRO A 136 17.47 2.57 -12.83
C PRO A 136 16.58 3.51 -13.66
N PRO A 137 16.33 3.27 -14.98
CA PRO A 137 15.42 4.13 -15.75
C PRO A 137 13.98 4.10 -15.23
N ALA A 138 13.48 2.93 -14.80
CA ALA A 138 12.15 2.78 -14.24
C ALA A 138 12.07 3.42 -12.85
N ALA A 139 13.11 3.27 -12.01
CA ALA A 139 13.21 3.95 -10.73
C ALA A 139 13.21 5.48 -10.88
N ALA A 140 13.93 6.01 -11.88
CA ALA A 140 13.92 7.44 -12.19
C ALA A 140 12.53 7.93 -12.60
N ALA A 141 11.79 7.15 -13.39
CA ALA A 141 10.42 7.49 -13.77
C ALA A 141 9.47 7.53 -12.56
N ILE A 142 9.59 6.57 -11.63
CA ILE A 142 8.80 6.56 -10.39
C ILE A 142 9.11 7.80 -9.54
N ARG A 143 10.40 8.14 -9.36
CA ARG A 143 10.79 9.35 -8.62
C ARG A 143 10.27 10.63 -9.28
N ALA A 144 10.32 10.71 -10.62
CA ALA A 144 9.82 11.87 -11.36
C ALA A 144 8.29 12.02 -11.21
N GLU A 145 7.54 10.92 -11.30
CA GLU A 145 6.08 10.92 -11.09
C GLU A 145 5.71 11.47 -9.71
N PHE A 146 6.43 11.07 -8.66
CA PHE A 146 6.15 11.53 -7.30
C PHE A 146 6.68 12.94 -7.01
N ALA A 147 7.78 13.36 -7.65
CA ALA A 147 8.25 14.75 -7.58
C ALA A 147 7.24 15.70 -8.23
N ASP A 148 6.68 15.32 -9.37
CA ASP A 148 5.64 16.07 -10.05
C ASP A 148 4.37 16.16 -9.20
N TRP A 149 3.88 15.03 -8.70
CA TRP A 149 2.71 15.01 -7.81
C TRP A 149 2.91 15.86 -6.55
N ARG A 150 4.07 15.76 -5.89
CA ARG A 150 4.38 16.64 -4.74
C ARG A 150 4.32 18.11 -5.14
N GLY A 151 4.84 18.48 -6.32
CA GLY A 151 4.78 19.84 -6.82
C GLY A 151 3.35 20.39 -6.95
N HIS A 152 2.40 19.55 -7.37
CA HIS A 152 0.97 19.91 -7.39
C HIS A 152 0.40 20.10 -5.98
N LEU A 153 0.69 19.19 -5.06
CA LEU A 153 0.22 19.30 -3.66
C LEU A 153 0.77 20.55 -2.96
N ASP A 154 2.04 20.88 -3.18
CA ASP A 154 2.67 22.08 -2.63
C ASP A 154 2.01 23.37 -3.18
N GLN A 155 1.53 23.36 -4.43
CA GLN A 155 0.81 24.49 -5.04
C GLN A 155 -0.60 24.65 -4.51
N GLU A 156 -1.34 23.56 -4.30
CA GLU A 156 -2.69 23.59 -3.71
C GLU A 156 -2.69 24.17 -2.30
N GLN A 157 -1.59 23.98 -1.57
CA GLN A 157 -1.44 24.45 -0.19
C GLN A 157 -0.87 25.88 -0.08
N ALA A 158 -0.47 26.50 -1.20
CA ALA A 158 0.09 27.84 -1.18
C ALA A 158 -0.98 28.87 -0.75
N PRO A 159 -0.65 29.80 0.16
CA PRO A 159 -1.62 30.81 0.61
C PRO A 159 -2.08 31.69 -0.57
N THR A 160 -3.39 31.86 -0.72
CA THR A 160 -3.96 32.76 -1.73
C THR A 160 -3.42 34.18 -1.51
N PRO A 161 -2.86 34.86 -2.53
CA PRO A 161 -2.36 36.22 -2.36
C PRO A 161 -3.49 37.14 -1.89
N ARG A 162 -3.33 37.76 -0.71
CA ARG A 162 -4.27 38.79 -0.26
C ARG A 162 -4.28 39.93 -1.28
N ALA A 163 -5.43 40.19 -1.89
CA ALA A 163 -5.62 41.35 -2.75
C ALA A 163 -5.23 42.61 -1.98
N ARG A 164 -4.29 43.40 -2.52
CA ARG A 164 -3.95 44.71 -1.97
C ARG A 164 -5.15 45.63 -2.23
N SER A 165 -5.93 45.92 -1.19
CA SER A 165 -6.88 47.02 -1.21
C SER A 165 -6.11 48.31 -1.43
N SER A 166 -6.39 48.98 -2.56
CA SER A 166 -5.94 50.35 -2.85
C SER A 166 -6.98 51.33 -2.32
#